data_AF-A0A1I0QAH9-F1
#
_entry.id   AF-A0A1I0QAH9-F1
#
_cell.length_a   1.000
_cell.length_b   1.000
_cell.length_c   1.000
_cell.angle_alpha   90.00
_cell.angle_beta   90.00
_cell.angle_gamma   90.00
#
_symmetry.space_group_name_H-M   'P 1'
#
loop_
_entity.id
_entity.type
_entity.pdbx_description
1 polymer ?
#
loop_
_entity_poly.entity_id
_entity_poly.type
_entity_poly.pdbx_seq_one_letter_code
_entity_poly.pdbx_strand_id
1 'polypeptide(L)'
;MPQPNRPRKGSMGFSPRKRAESEVPRFNSWPADDGEVGLQGFAGYKAGMTHVVLVDDKANAPTEGMETTVPVTVVETPPMRAAAVRLYEDTPYGKKPLTEVWADDTHEALDRTLSVPDEGGDIEELNEALDTEEVADVRVITHTAPGDAPGVPKKKPDVMETRVGGGTLADRLEFAADLLEDGGAHDFGDVFRAGEFTDVAGVTKGKGTQGPVKRWGVQKRKGKHARQGWRRRIGNLGPWNPSRVRSTVPQQGQTGYHQRTELNKRLIDINDGDEPTPDGGFPNYGEVDGPYTLVKGSVPGPEQRLVRFRPAVRPNESPRLDPEVRYVSTASNQG
;
A
#
# COMPACT_ATOMS: atom_id res chain seq x y z
N MET A 1 -24.86 -2.21 42.10
CA MET A 1 -23.62 -1.49 41.75
C MET A 1 -23.76 -0.95 40.34
N PRO A 2 -23.74 0.38 40.14
CA PRO A 2 -23.75 0.95 38.79
C PRO A 2 -22.49 0.51 38.03
N GLN A 3 -22.64 0.14 36.75
CA GLN A 3 -21.51 -0.24 35.90
C GLN A 3 -20.94 0.99 35.19
N PRO A 4 -19.64 1.29 35.30
CA PRO A 4 -19.02 2.37 34.54
C PRO A 4 -19.07 2.11 33.03
N ASN A 5 -19.34 3.16 32.26
CA ASN A 5 -19.31 3.10 30.81
C ASN A 5 -17.88 2.94 30.29
N ARG A 6 -17.73 2.21 29.18
CA ARG A 6 -16.47 2.10 28.45
C ARG A 6 -16.72 1.87 26.96
N PRO A 7 -15.82 2.34 26.06
CA PRO A 7 -15.88 1.97 24.67
C PRO A 7 -15.79 0.45 24.46
N ARG A 8 -16.39 -0.02 23.37
CA ARG A 8 -16.27 -1.42 22.94
C ARG A 8 -14.82 -1.78 22.63
N LYS A 9 -14.51 -3.09 22.63
CA LYS A 9 -13.16 -3.59 22.38
C LYS A 9 -12.95 -3.86 20.89
N GLY A 10 -12.03 -3.10 20.29
CA GLY A 10 -11.71 -3.11 18.86
C GLY A 10 -12.73 -2.38 18.00
N SER A 11 -12.34 -1.98 16.78
CA SER A 11 -13.25 -1.42 15.78
C SER A 11 -14.04 -2.53 15.07
N MET A 12 -15.30 -2.23 14.70
CA MET A 12 -16.10 -3.07 13.79
C MET A 12 -15.89 -2.75 12.32
N GLY A 13 -15.38 -1.57 11.96
CA GLY A 13 -15.20 -1.16 10.55
C GLY A 13 -14.21 -2.00 9.76
N PHE A 14 -13.43 -2.84 10.44
CA PHE A 14 -12.53 -3.82 9.82
C PHE A 14 -13.01 -5.27 10.00
N SER A 15 -14.32 -5.46 10.15
CA SER A 15 -14.96 -6.77 10.23
C SER A 15 -15.69 -7.06 8.91
N PRO A 16 -15.77 -8.32 8.44
CA PRO A 16 -15.23 -9.52 9.07
C PRO A 16 -13.69 -9.56 9.02
N ARG A 17 -13.08 -9.98 10.14
CA ARG A 17 -11.61 -10.15 10.24
C ARG A 17 -11.22 -11.53 9.70
N LYS A 18 -11.24 -11.66 8.36
CA LYS A 18 -10.86 -12.85 7.58
C LYS A 18 -9.52 -12.64 6.87
N ARG A 19 -8.91 -13.71 6.38
CA ARG A 19 -7.70 -13.63 5.53
C ARG A 19 -8.00 -12.77 4.30
N ALA A 20 -7.06 -11.94 3.88
CA ALA A 20 -7.12 -11.24 2.60
C ALA A 20 -7.18 -12.26 1.46
N GLU A 21 -7.99 -11.97 0.45
CA GLU A 21 -8.17 -12.84 -0.72
C GLU A 21 -7.00 -12.73 -1.68
N SER A 22 -6.38 -11.55 -1.75
CA SER A 22 -5.17 -11.26 -2.51
C SER A 22 -4.07 -10.78 -1.56
N GLU A 23 -2.82 -11.19 -1.82
CA GLU A 23 -1.66 -10.59 -1.14
C GLU A 23 -1.30 -9.23 -1.75
N VAL A 24 -1.57 -9.05 -3.06
CA VAL A 24 -1.50 -7.76 -3.76
C VAL A 24 -2.64 -6.85 -3.29
N PRO A 25 -2.36 -5.72 -2.63
CA PRO A 25 -3.40 -4.81 -2.15
C PRO A 25 -4.19 -4.17 -3.29
N ARG A 26 -5.51 -4.02 -3.10
CA ARG A 26 -6.39 -3.32 -4.04
C ARG A 26 -6.88 -2.01 -3.45
N PHE A 27 -6.58 -0.89 -4.09
CA PHE A 27 -7.18 0.39 -3.71
C PHE A 27 -8.67 0.39 -4.06
N ASN A 28 -9.50 0.92 -3.17
CA ASN A 28 -10.94 1.03 -3.34
C ASN A 28 -11.40 2.47 -3.66
N SER A 29 -10.45 3.39 -3.76
CA SER A 29 -10.64 4.79 -4.09
C SER A 29 -9.36 5.31 -4.72
N TRP A 30 -9.46 6.40 -5.47
CA TRP A 30 -8.32 7.06 -6.09
C TRP A 30 -8.34 8.56 -5.75
N PRO A 31 -7.21 9.26 -5.85
CA PRO A 31 -7.16 10.71 -5.73
C PRO A 31 -8.08 11.38 -6.76
N ALA A 32 -8.50 12.62 -6.47
CA ALA A 32 -9.24 13.43 -7.44
C ALA A 32 -8.37 13.75 -8.66
N ASP A 33 -9.02 14.23 -9.73
CA ASP A 33 -8.38 14.52 -11.02
C ASP A 33 -7.74 15.91 -11.08
N ASP A 34 -7.28 16.41 -9.94
CA ASP A 34 -6.64 17.72 -9.86
C ASP A 34 -5.16 17.58 -10.28
N GLY A 35 -4.70 18.49 -11.15
CA GLY A 35 -3.29 18.60 -11.54
C GLY A 35 -2.96 18.03 -12.91
N GLU A 36 -1.66 17.78 -13.12
CA GLU A 36 -1.09 17.23 -14.34
C GLU A 36 -1.48 15.75 -14.51
N VAL A 37 -1.50 15.30 -15.77
CA VAL A 37 -1.84 13.92 -16.10
C VAL A 37 -0.74 12.99 -15.59
N GLY A 38 -1.12 11.89 -14.96
CA GLY A 38 -0.17 10.89 -14.53
C GLY A 38 -0.78 9.69 -13.83
N LEU A 39 0.07 8.69 -13.56
CA LEU A 39 -0.30 7.53 -12.76
C LEU A 39 -0.63 7.94 -11.33
N GLN A 40 -1.66 7.35 -10.74
CA GLN A 40 -2.05 7.64 -9.36
C GLN A 40 -1.58 6.56 -8.37
N GLY A 41 -0.56 5.78 -8.72
CA GLY A 41 0.01 4.81 -7.80
C GLY A 41 1.25 4.10 -8.31
N PHE A 42 1.97 3.51 -7.36
CA PHE A 42 3.19 2.74 -7.59
C PHE A 42 3.24 1.59 -6.57
N ALA A 43 4.22 0.70 -6.66
CA ALA A 43 4.41 -0.38 -5.70
C ALA A 43 5.90 -0.68 -5.45
N GLY A 44 6.17 -1.28 -4.29
CA GLY A 44 7.52 -1.67 -3.90
C GLY A 44 7.51 -2.78 -2.86
N TYR A 45 8.70 -3.23 -2.46
CA TYR A 45 8.89 -4.30 -1.49
C TYR A 45 9.48 -3.77 -0.20
N LYS A 46 8.81 -4.07 0.91
CA LYS A 46 9.26 -3.60 2.22
C LYS A 46 10.57 -4.30 2.61
N ALA A 47 11.64 -3.53 2.80
CA ALA A 47 12.92 -4.04 3.27
C ALA A 47 12.95 -4.13 4.80
N GLY A 48 12.94 -2.98 5.47
CA GLY A 48 13.09 -2.91 6.92
C GLY A 48 12.87 -1.50 7.48
N MET A 49 13.42 -1.23 8.66
CA MET A 49 13.32 0.09 9.29
C MET A 49 14.70 0.55 9.75
N THR A 50 14.89 1.86 9.71
CA THR A 50 16.00 2.57 10.35
C THR A 50 15.47 3.90 10.88
N HIS A 51 16.35 4.81 11.27
CA HIS A 51 15.99 6.18 11.58
C HIS A 51 16.87 7.16 10.81
N VAL A 52 16.32 8.35 10.60
CA VAL A 52 17.01 9.47 9.96
C VAL A 52 16.99 10.67 10.88
N VAL A 53 17.96 11.56 10.75
CA VAL A 53 17.90 12.91 11.32
C VAL A 53 17.49 13.86 10.22
N LEU A 54 16.36 14.53 10.40
CA LEU A 54 15.82 15.53 9.50
C LEU A 54 15.93 16.90 10.14
N VAL A 55 15.99 17.95 9.32
CA VAL A 55 15.63 19.29 9.79
C VAL A 55 14.11 19.40 9.83
N ASP A 56 13.54 19.80 10.97
CA ASP A 56 12.09 19.98 11.08
C ASP A 56 11.63 21.16 10.22
N ASP A 57 10.89 20.86 9.17
CA ASP A 57 10.35 21.82 8.21
C ASP A 57 8.90 22.20 8.52
N LYS A 58 8.39 21.86 9.71
CA LYS A 58 7.04 22.24 10.10
C LYS A 58 6.98 23.72 10.44
N ALA A 59 6.52 24.49 9.46
CA ALA A 59 6.22 25.92 9.64
C ALA A 59 5.44 26.17 10.93
N ASN A 60 5.93 27.10 11.75
CA ASN A 60 5.36 27.49 13.04
C ASN A 60 5.46 26.43 14.15
N ALA A 61 6.22 25.35 13.96
CA ALA A 61 6.59 24.48 15.07
C ALA A 61 7.71 25.16 15.88
N PRO A 62 7.73 25.04 17.23
CA PRO A 62 8.84 25.53 18.04
C PRO A 62 10.21 24.89 17.69
N THR A 63 10.18 23.78 16.96
CA THR A 63 11.33 23.00 16.52
C THR A 63 11.72 23.27 15.07
N GLU A 64 11.05 24.18 14.37
CA GLU A 64 11.36 24.53 12.98
C GLU A 64 12.85 24.88 12.81
N GLY A 65 13.53 24.24 11.86
CA GLY A 65 14.96 24.39 11.62
C GLY A 65 15.87 23.58 12.57
N MET A 66 15.32 22.88 13.55
CA MET A 66 16.08 22.02 14.46
C MET A 66 16.15 20.57 13.95
N GLU A 67 17.21 19.86 14.33
CA GLU A 67 17.36 18.43 14.04
C GLU A 67 16.35 17.59 14.82
N THR A 68 15.67 16.69 14.12
CA THR A 68 14.71 15.74 14.69
C THR A 68 14.97 14.33 14.16
N THR A 69 15.10 13.37 15.09
CA THR A 69 15.19 11.95 14.74
C THR A 69 13.81 11.40 14.37
N VAL A 70 13.70 10.82 13.18
CA VAL A 70 12.45 10.27 12.64
C VAL A 70 12.64 8.79 12.27
N PRO A 71 11.77 7.88 12.75
CA PRO A 71 11.78 6.50 12.30
C PRO A 71 11.29 6.42 10.86
N VAL A 72 11.97 5.63 10.02
CA VAL A 72 11.59 5.41 8.63
C VAL A 72 11.48 3.91 8.35
N THR A 73 10.58 3.56 7.43
CA THR A 73 10.57 2.25 6.78
C THR A 73 11.21 2.40 5.41
N VAL A 74 12.20 1.56 5.11
CA VAL A 74 12.83 1.45 3.80
C VAL A 74 12.02 0.49 2.93
N VAL A 75 11.69 0.93 1.73
CA VAL A 75 10.96 0.14 0.74
C VAL A 75 11.76 0.21 -0.56
N GLU A 76 12.14 -0.93 -1.11
CA GLU A 76 12.70 -1.01 -2.47
C GLU A 76 11.58 -0.74 -3.47
N THR A 77 11.81 0.19 -4.38
CA THR A 77 10.85 0.66 -5.37
C THR A 77 11.48 0.60 -6.76
N PRO A 78 11.89 -0.60 -7.24
CA PRO A 78 12.43 -0.75 -8.57
C PRO A 78 11.40 -0.33 -9.63
N PRO A 79 11.84 -0.02 -10.86
CA PRO A 79 10.96 0.38 -11.94
C PRO A 79 9.82 -0.63 -12.12
N MET A 80 8.61 -0.09 -12.32
CA MET A 80 7.43 -0.88 -12.67
C MET A 80 7.18 -0.81 -14.17
N ARG A 81 6.34 -1.71 -14.68
CA ARG A 81 5.96 -1.74 -16.09
C ARG A 81 4.45 -1.71 -16.27
N ALA A 82 3.97 -0.84 -17.14
CA ALA A 82 2.64 -0.91 -17.71
C ALA A 82 2.62 -1.99 -18.80
N ALA A 83 1.64 -2.89 -18.75
CA ALA A 83 1.48 -3.98 -19.72
C ALA A 83 0.23 -3.81 -20.60
N ALA A 84 -0.76 -3.05 -20.13
CA ALA A 84 -1.97 -2.78 -20.89
C ALA A 84 -2.69 -1.52 -20.38
N VAL A 85 -3.45 -0.88 -21.25
CA VAL A 85 -4.42 0.17 -20.91
C VAL A 85 -5.82 -0.43 -20.91
N ARG A 86 -6.61 -0.14 -19.88
CA ARG A 86 -7.99 -0.57 -19.70
C ARG A 86 -8.90 0.64 -19.60
N LEU A 87 -9.92 0.67 -20.46
CA LEU A 87 -11.00 1.65 -20.39
C LEU A 87 -12.16 1.13 -19.57
N TYR A 88 -12.86 2.04 -18.91
CA TYR A 88 -14.11 1.75 -18.21
C TYR A 88 -15.24 2.59 -18.78
N GLU A 89 -16.40 1.98 -19.00
CA GLU A 89 -17.66 2.67 -19.32
C GLU A 89 -18.50 2.91 -18.05
N ASP A 90 -19.31 3.97 -18.05
CA ASP A 90 -20.33 4.18 -17.03
C ASP A 90 -21.63 3.50 -17.44
N THR A 91 -22.04 2.47 -16.69
CA THR A 91 -23.33 1.79 -16.92
C THR A 91 -24.32 2.15 -15.80
N PRO A 92 -25.63 1.90 -15.99
CA PRO A 92 -26.61 2.01 -14.90
C PRO A 92 -26.30 1.16 -13.65
N TYR A 93 -25.37 0.21 -13.77
CA TYR A 93 -24.92 -0.67 -12.69
C TYR A 93 -23.53 -0.29 -12.13
N GLY A 94 -22.99 0.87 -12.54
CA GLY A 94 -21.65 1.36 -12.21
C GLY A 94 -20.62 1.09 -13.31
N LYS A 95 -19.36 1.41 -13.00
CA LYS A 95 -18.24 1.28 -13.93
C LYS A 95 -17.99 -0.18 -14.32
N LYS A 96 -17.86 -0.46 -15.62
CA LYS A 96 -17.48 -1.78 -16.15
C LYS A 96 -16.27 -1.66 -17.07
N PRO A 97 -15.36 -2.65 -17.08
CA PRO A 97 -14.31 -2.70 -18.10
C PRO A 97 -14.95 -2.75 -19.49
N LEU A 98 -14.51 -1.85 -20.37
CA LEU A 98 -14.97 -1.77 -21.75
C LEU A 98 -14.06 -2.60 -22.66
N THR A 99 -12.83 -2.14 -22.82
CA THR A 99 -11.79 -2.80 -23.64
C THR A 99 -10.42 -2.64 -22.99
N GLU A 100 -9.47 -3.43 -23.48
CA GLU A 100 -8.08 -3.45 -23.06
C GLU A 100 -7.16 -3.56 -24.27
N VAL A 101 -6.15 -2.70 -24.34
CA VAL A 101 -5.06 -2.80 -25.32
C VAL A 101 -3.77 -3.14 -24.58
N TRP A 102 -3.13 -4.23 -25.01
CA TRP A 102 -1.90 -4.76 -24.43
C TRP A 102 -0.69 -4.30 -25.25
N ALA A 103 0.45 -4.10 -24.58
CA ALA A 103 1.73 -3.86 -25.26
C ALA A 103 2.16 -5.10 -26.06
N ASP A 104 2.84 -4.88 -27.19
CA ASP A 104 3.45 -5.94 -27.98
C ASP A 104 4.60 -6.63 -27.23
N ASP A 105 5.54 -5.84 -26.71
CA ASP A 105 6.72 -6.33 -26.00
C ASP A 105 6.53 -6.27 -24.48
N THR A 106 5.96 -7.33 -23.92
CA THR A 106 5.87 -7.48 -22.46
C THR A 106 7.11 -8.13 -21.86
N HIS A 107 7.39 -7.83 -20.59
CA HIS A 107 8.55 -8.37 -19.89
C HIS A 107 8.45 -9.89 -19.70
N GLU A 108 9.48 -10.66 -20.06
CA GLU A 108 9.53 -12.14 -20.02
C GLU A 108 9.02 -12.79 -18.71
N ALA A 109 9.29 -12.18 -17.56
CA ALA A 109 8.82 -12.69 -16.28
C ALA A 109 7.28 -12.65 -16.11
N LEU A 110 6.56 -11.88 -16.92
CA LEU A 110 5.11 -11.71 -16.83
C LEU A 110 4.36 -13.02 -17.14
N ASP A 111 4.92 -13.88 -17.99
CA ASP A 111 4.41 -15.22 -18.31
C ASP A 111 4.29 -16.16 -17.10
N ARG A 112 5.00 -15.83 -16.01
CA ARG A 112 4.88 -16.57 -14.73
C ARG A 112 3.57 -16.27 -14.00
N THR A 113 2.88 -15.21 -14.40
CA THR A 113 1.64 -14.73 -13.78
C THR A 113 0.46 -14.80 -14.73
N LEU A 114 0.63 -14.36 -15.97
CA LEU A 114 -0.43 -14.24 -16.96
C LEU A 114 -0.08 -15.07 -18.20
N SER A 115 -1.10 -15.42 -18.98
CA SER A 115 -0.91 -15.82 -20.37
C SER A 115 -1.05 -14.55 -21.19
N VAL A 116 0.07 -13.93 -21.54
CA VAL A 116 0.08 -12.69 -22.30
C VAL A 116 -0.33 -12.97 -23.75
N PRO A 117 -1.06 -12.07 -24.42
CA PRO A 117 -1.28 -12.17 -25.86
C PRO A 117 0.03 -12.28 -26.66
N ASP A 118 0.03 -13.06 -27.73
CA ASP A 118 1.20 -13.19 -28.61
C ASP A 118 1.42 -11.93 -29.47
N GLU A 119 0.36 -11.15 -29.72
CA GLU A 119 0.37 -9.87 -30.43
C GLU A 119 -0.34 -8.83 -29.56
N GLY A 120 0.18 -7.60 -29.53
CA GLY A 120 -0.43 -6.47 -28.82
C GLY A 120 -1.76 -6.05 -29.44
N GLY A 121 -2.45 -5.13 -28.77
CA GLY A 121 -3.65 -4.49 -29.30
C GLY A 121 -3.31 -3.20 -30.05
N ASP A 122 -4.19 -2.75 -30.94
CA ASP A 122 -4.04 -1.47 -31.62
C ASP A 122 -4.54 -0.32 -30.72
N ILE A 123 -3.67 0.65 -30.44
CA ILE A 123 -4.00 1.84 -29.64
C ILE A 123 -5.11 2.67 -30.30
N GLU A 124 -5.27 2.60 -31.63
CA GLU A 124 -6.37 3.25 -32.34
C GLU A 124 -7.75 2.76 -31.83
N GLU A 125 -7.87 1.52 -31.36
CA GLU A 125 -9.10 0.99 -30.77
C GLU A 125 -9.51 1.74 -29.50
N LEU A 126 -8.53 2.22 -28.72
CA LEU A 126 -8.81 3.01 -27.52
C LEU A 126 -9.35 4.40 -27.87
N ASN A 127 -8.79 5.02 -28.92
CA ASN A 127 -9.23 6.32 -29.39
C ASN A 127 -10.63 6.25 -29.99
N GLU A 128 -10.91 5.21 -30.79
CA GLU A 128 -12.26 4.96 -31.32
C GLU A 128 -13.28 4.72 -30.20
N ALA A 129 -12.92 3.95 -29.17
CA ALA A 129 -13.78 3.74 -28.01
C ALA A 129 -14.04 5.04 -27.23
N LEU A 130 -13.04 5.94 -27.12
CA LEU A 130 -13.22 7.24 -26.48
C LEU A 130 -14.20 8.15 -27.24
N ASP A 131 -14.19 8.09 -28.57
CA ASP A 131 -15.06 8.91 -29.42
C ASP A 131 -16.49 8.36 -29.54
N THR A 132 -16.65 7.04 -29.48
CA THR A 132 -17.93 6.37 -29.76
C THR A 132 -18.70 5.94 -28.51
N GLU A 133 -18.02 5.73 -27.39
CA GLU A 133 -18.61 5.20 -26.16
C GLU A 133 -18.54 6.18 -24.98
N GLU A 134 -19.36 5.93 -23.95
CA GLU A 134 -19.35 6.73 -22.72
C GLU A 134 -18.22 6.27 -21.78
N VAL A 135 -16.98 6.64 -22.13
CA VAL A 135 -15.79 6.33 -21.31
C VAL A 135 -15.80 7.15 -20.01
N ALA A 136 -15.61 6.45 -18.90
CA ALA A 136 -15.71 6.96 -17.53
C ALA A 136 -14.40 6.93 -16.74
N ASP A 137 -13.41 6.11 -17.13
CA ASP A 137 -12.11 6.04 -16.45
C ASP A 137 -11.05 5.39 -17.35
N VAL A 138 -9.80 5.84 -17.21
CA VAL A 138 -8.63 5.23 -17.85
C VAL A 138 -7.74 4.63 -16.76
N ARG A 139 -7.36 3.37 -16.91
CA ARG A 139 -6.49 2.66 -15.97
C ARG A 139 -5.46 1.84 -16.71
N VAL A 140 -4.33 1.62 -16.06
CA VAL A 140 -3.21 0.85 -16.59
C VAL A 140 -3.04 -0.42 -15.77
N ILE A 141 -2.88 -1.55 -16.45
CA ILE A 141 -2.45 -2.81 -15.85
C ILE A 141 -0.94 -2.72 -15.68
N THR A 142 -0.51 -2.60 -14.43
CA THR A 142 0.90 -2.47 -14.06
C THR A 142 1.39 -3.75 -13.40
N HIS A 143 2.68 -4.06 -13.53
CA HIS A 143 3.30 -5.13 -12.77
C HIS A 143 4.67 -4.73 -12.24
N THR A 144 5.08 -5.38 -11.15
CA THR A 144 6.44 -5.23 -10.62
C THR A 144 7.42 -6.15 -11.33
N ALA A 145 8.71 -5.82 -11.26
CA ALA A 145 9.80 -6.71 -11.65
C ALA A 145 10.60 -7.15 -10.40
N PRO A 146 10.12 -8.15 -9.63
CA PRO A 146 10.85 -8.60 -8.43
C PRO A 146 12.19 -9.29 -8.74
N GLY A 147 12.54 -9.43 -10.03
CA GLY A 147 13.89 -9.75 -10.48
C GLY A 147 14.93 -8.75 -9.98
N ASP A 148 14.55 -7.47 -9.95
CA ASP A 148 15.40 -6.31 -9.71
C ASP A 148 15.48 -5.92 -8.23
N ALA A 149 14.73 -6.62 -7.36
CA ALA A 149 14.76 -6.45 -5.92
C ALA A 149 15.49 -7.64 -5.26
N PRO A 150 16.81 -7.57 -5.01
CA PRO A 150 17.61 -8.71 -4.56
C PRO A 150 17.14 -9.29 -3.21
N GLY A 151 16.60 -8.45 -2.31
CA GLY A 151 16.05 -8.89 -1.03
C GLY A 151 14.75 -9.72 -1.13
N VAL A 152 14.19 -9.84 -2.34
CA VAL A 152 12.91 -10.52 -2.59
C VAL A 152 13.14 -11.86 -3.32
N PRO A 153 12.78 -13.01 -2.72
CA PRO A 153 13.06 -14.32 -3.32
C PRO A 153 12.25 -14.65 -4.59
N LYS A 154 11.09 -14.01 -4.77
CA LYS A 154 10.20 -14.35 -5.88
C LYS A 154 10.70 -13.70 -7.18
N LYS A 155 10.55 -14.41 -8.29
CA LYS A 155 10.74 -13.87 -9.64
C LYS A 155 9.42 -13.71 -10.41
N LYS A 156 8.30 -14.08 -9.76
CA LYS A 156 6.95 -13.96 -10.30
C LYS A 156 6.45 -12.51 -10.06
N PRO A 157 6.11 -11.75 -11.12
CA PRO A 157 5.55 -10.41 -11.01
C PRO A 157 4.23 -10.37 -10.23
N ASP A 158 4.03 -9.30 -9.47
CA ASP A 158 2.71 -8.96 -8.96
C ASP A 158 2.02 -8.02 -9.95
N VAL A 159 0.83 -8.37 -10.41
CA VAL A 159 0.02 -7.57 -11.33
C VAL A 159 -1.05 -6.80 -10.56
N MET A 160 -1.24 -5.54 -10.92
CA MET A 160 -2.21 -4.65 -10.30
C MET A 160 -2.68 -3.56 -11.25
N GLU A 161 -3.93 -3.16 -11.10
CA GLU A 161 -4.50 -2.04 -11.83
C GLU A 161 -4.22 -0.73 -11.09
N THR A 162 -3.81 0.29 -11.84
CA THR A 162 -3.49 1.64 -11.37
C THR A 162 -4.25 2.65 -12.22
N ARG A 163 -4.90 3.63 -11.58
CA ARG A 163 -5.66 4.66 -12.30
C ARG A 163 -4.74 5.75 -12.85
N VAL A 164 -5.08 6.30 -14.02
CA VAL A 164 -4.51 7.54 -14.55
C VAL A 164 -5.45 8.68 -14.19
N GLY A 165 -4.93 9.75 -13.61
CA GLY A 165 -5.70 10.93 -13.22
C GLY A 165 -5.10 12.21 -13.81
N GLY A 166 -5.72 13.36 -13.50
CA GLY A 166 -5.32 14.67 -14.03
C GLY A 166 -5.89 14.94 -15.43
N GLY A 167 -5.92 16.20 -15.86
CA GLY A 167 -6.37 16.59 -17.20
C GLY A 167 -7.76 16.05 -17.62
N THR A 168 -8.00 16.03 -18.93
CA THR A 168 -9.19 15.44 -19.56
C THR A 168 -9.02 13.93 -19.76
N LEU A 169 -10.11 13.23 -20.12
CA LEU A 169 -10.02 11.79 -20.45
C LEU A 169 -9.14 11.53 -21.67
N ALA A 170 -9.14 12.44 -22.65
CA ALA A 170 -8.26 12.35 -23.83
C ALA A 170 -6.79 12.45 -23.41
N ASP A 171 -6.44 13.45 -22.60
CA ASP A 171 -5.05 13.63 -22.13
C ASP A 171 -4.58 12.41 -21.31
N ARG A 172 -5.47 11.80 -20.51
CA ARG A 172 -5.15 10.56 -19.76
C ARG A 172 -4.93 9.37 -20.67
N LEU A 173 -5.69 9.28 -21.76
CA LEU A 173 -5.56 8.21 -22.70
C LEU A 173 -4.28 8.33 -23.50
N GLU A 174 -3.98 9.53 -23.99
CA GLU A 174 -2.72 9.86 -24.66
C GLU A 174 -1.53 9.50 -23.77
N PHE A 175 -1.49 9.98 -22.52
CA PHE A 175 -0.45 9.61 -21.56
C PHE A 175 -0.34 8.09 -21.35
N ALA A 176 -1.47 7.38 -21.26
CA ALA A 176 -1.48 5.94 -21.04
C ALA A 176 -0.99 5.16 -22.28
N ALA A 177 -1.30 5.65 -23.47
CA ALA A 177 -0.86 5.11 -24.75
C ALA A 177 0.65 5.34 -24.93
N ASP A 178 1.14 6.56 -24.73
CA ASP A 178 2.56 6.91 -24.79
C ASP A 178 3.38 6.03 -23.83
N LEU A 179 2.90 5.89 -22.58
CA LEU A 179 3.53 5.01 -21.60
C LEU A 179 3.59 3.55 -22.08
N LEU A 180 2.56 3.07 -22.79
CA LEU A 180 2.52 1.71 -23.31
C LEU A 180 3.50 1.52 -24.47
N GLU A 181 3.56 2.48 -25.40
CA GLU A 181 4.48 2.49 -26.56
C GLU A 181 5.95 2.56 -26.13
N ASP A 182 6.26 3.30 -25.07
CA ASP A 182 7.60 3.40 -24.48
C ASP A 182 8.04 2.13 -23.71
N GLY A 183 7.25 1.04 -23.79
CA GLY A 183 7.53 -0.24 -23.13
C GLY A 183 7.12 -0.29 -21.67
N GLY A 184 6.32 0.68 -21.23
CA GLY A 184 5.63 0.70 -19.94
C GLY A 184 6.49 1.03 -18.73
N ALA A 185 7.81 1.15 -18.88
CA ALA A 185 8.73 1.34 -17.76
C ALA A 185 8.53 2.73 -17.14
N HIS A 186 8.35 2.77 -15.82
CA HIS A 186 8.23 4.01 -15.05
C HIS A 186 8.79 3.81 -13.65
N ASP A 187 9.32 4.89 -13.08
CA ASP A 187 9.98 4.95 -11.80
C ASP A 187 9.09 5.55 -10.70
N PHE A 188 9.51 5.37 -9.45
CA PHE A 188 8.78 5.93 -8.31
C PHE A 188 8.73 7.47 -8.36
N GLY A 189 9.80 8.10 -8.86
CA GLY A 189 9.94 9.54 -9.01
C GLY A 189 9.03 10.17 -10.06
N ASP A 190 8.54 9.38 -11.03
CA ASP A 190 7.59 9.86 -12.05
C ASP A 190 6.18 10.10 -11.46
N VAL A 191 5.89 9.46 -10.32
CA VAL A 191 4.58 9.50 -9.66
C VAL A 191 4.59 10.33 -8.38
N PHE A 192 5.73 10.37 -7.69
CA PHE A 192 5.84 10.97 -6.36
C PHE A 192 7.09 11.83 -6.22
N ARG A 193 6.98 12.86 -5.38
CA ARG A 193 8.13 13.66 -4.94
C ARG A 193 8.38 13.53 -3.45
N ALA A 194 9.65 13.62 -3.05
CA ALA A 194 10.02 13.62 -1.64
C ALA A 194 9.31 14.78 -0.90
N GLY A 195 8.86 14.50 0.33
CA GLY A 195 8.11 15.44 1.14
C GLY A 195 6.58 15.37 0.99
N GLU A 196 6.06 14.74 -0.07
CA GLU A 196 4.64 14.55 -0.28
C GLU A 196 4.01 13.52 0.67
N PHE A 197 2.68 13.52 0.73
CA PHE A 197 1.90 12.54 1.47
C PHE A 197 1.33 11.47 0.53
N THR A 198 1.57 10.21 0.88
CA THR A 198 1.09 9.02 0.18
C THR A 198 0.22 8.17 1.10
N ASP A 199 -0.75 7.46 0.54
CA ASP A 199 -1.45 6.39 1.23
C ASP A 199 -0.79 5.05 0.89
N VAL A 200 -0.41 4.29 1.91
CA VAL A 200 0.29 3.01 1.75
C VAL A 200 -0.66 1.85 2.04
N ALA A 201 -0.92 1.02 1.04
CA ALA A 201 -1.69 -0.21 1.16
C ALA A 201 -0.79 -1.44 1.26
N GLY A 202 -1.15 -2.37 2.14
CA GLY A 202 -0.39 -3.61 2.37
C GLY A 202 -1.21 -4.67 3.10
N VAL A 203 -0.84 -5.94 2.92
CA VAL A 203 -1.41 -7.04 3.70
C VAL A 203 -0.60 -7.24 4.97
N THR A 204 -1.23 -6.99 6.12
CA THR A 204 -0.56 -7.01 7.44
C THR A 204 0.09 -8.36 7.80
N LYS A 205 1.13 -8.34 8.65
CA LYS A 205 1.77 -9.55 9.22
C LYS A 205 0.73 -10.55 9.75
N GLY A 206 0.71 -11.75 9.18
CA GLY A 206 -0.18 -12.84 9.59
C GLY A 206 0.13 -13.36 10.99
N LYS A 207 -0.91 -13.62 11.80
CA LYS A 207 -0.77 -14.16 13.17
C LYS A 207 -1.62 -15.41 13.40
N GLY A 208 -2.23 -15.96 12.35
CA GLY A 208 -3.12 -17.12 12.41
C GLY A 208 -4.32 -16.91 13.34
N THR A 209 -4.79 -18.00 13.94
CA THR A 209 -5.90 -17.98 14.91
C THR A 209 -5.43 -17.39 16.23
N GLN A 210 -6.06 -16.30 16.66
CA GLN A 210 -5.76 -15.64 17.93
C GLN A 210 -7.00 -15.51 18.80
N GLY A 211 -6.78 -15.60 20.12
CA GLY A 211 -7.83 -15.41 21.12
C GLY A 211 -8.28 -13.95 21.23
N PRO A 212 -9.45 -13.69 21.85
CA PRO A 212 -10.07 -12.37 21.88
C PRO A 212 -9.23 -11.32 22.61
N VAL A 213 -8.35 -11.73 23.54
CA VAL A 213 -7.42 -10.81 24.23
C VAL A 213 -6.50 -10.12 23.22
N LYS A 214 -5.82 -10.87 22.34
CA LYS A 214 -4.92 -10.30 21.34
C LYS A 214 -5.70 -9.72 20.15
N ARG A 215 -6.74 -10.42 19.68
CA ARG A 215 -7.51 -10.04 18.50
C ARG A 215 -8.32 -8.76 18.70
N TRP A 216 -8.95 -8.59 19.86
CA TRP A 216 -9.89 -7.49 20.13
C TRP A 216 -9.46 -6.57 21.27
N GLY A 217 -8.41 -6.90 22.04
CA GLY A 217 -7.99 -6.10 23.19
C GLY A 217 -8.91 -6.26 24.41
N VAL A 218 -9.58 -7.40 24.57
CA VAL A 218 -10.34 -7.68 25.81
C VAL A 218 -9.39 -7.92 26.97
N GLN A 219 -9.86 -7.63 28.19
CA GLN A 219 -9.07 -7.88 29.39
C GLN A 219 -8.88 -9.39 29.62
N LYS A 220 -7.72 -9.75 30.15
CA LYS A 220 -7.55 -11.03 30.85
C LYS A 220 -8.43 -11.03 32.11
N ARG A 221 -8.82 -12.21 32.59
CA ARG A 221 -9.42 -12.35 33.93
C ARG A 221 -8.45 -11.80 34.98
N LYS A 222 -8.99 -11.20 36.04
CA LYS A 222 -8.23 -10.46 37.07
C LYS A 222 -8.37 -11.12 38.44
N GLY A 223 -7.40 -10.87 39.32
CA GLY A 223 -7.43 -11.32 40.72
C GLY A 223 -7.69 -12.81 40.88
N LYS A 224 -8.62 -13.17 41.77
CA LYS A 224 -9.02 -14.57 42.02
C LYS A 224 -9.51 -15.26 40.74
N HIS A 225 -10.28 -14.58 39.88
CA HIS A 225 -10.85 -15.16 38.67
C HIS A 225 -9.80 -15.71 37.69
N ALA A 226 -8.60 -15.13 37.65
CA ALA A 226 -7.52 -15.61 36.79
C ALA A 226 -6.98 -16.99 37.19
N ARG A 227 -7.23 -17.42 38.45
CA ARG A 227 -6.78 -18.69 39.02
C ARG A 227 -7.85 -19.79 38.99
N GLN A 228 -9.08 -19.48 38.62
CA GLN A 228 -10.22 -20.41 38.65
C GLN A 228 -10.35 -21.28 37.37
N GLY A 229 -9.33 -21.33 36.51
CA GLY A 229 -9.38 -22.06 35.22
C GLY A 229 -9.67 -21.19 34.00
N TRP A 230 -10.01 -19.91 34.16
CA TRP A 230 -10.17 -18.96 33.05
C TRP A 230 -9.18 -17.82 33.12
N ARG A 231 -8.31 -17.70 32.12
CA ARG A 231 -7.32 -16.60 32.03
C ARG A 231 -7.61 -15.61 30.91
N ARG A 232 -7.96 -16.11 29.72
CA ARG A 232 -8.03 -15.33 28.46
C ARG A 232 -9.38 -15.43 27.75
N ARG A 233 -10.42 -15.88 28.46
CA ARG A 233 -11.80 -15.96 27.96
C ARG A 233 -12.62 -14.76 28.48
N ILE A 234 -13.53 -14.26 27.65
CA ILE A 234 -14.46 -13.19 28.02
C ILE A 234 -15.47 -13.64 29.08
N GLY A 235 -16.26 -12.70 29.60
CA GLY A 235 -17.28 -12.94 30.63
C GLY A 235 -18.39 -13.88 30.18
N ASN A 236 -19.14 -13.46 29.17
CA ASN A 236 -20.27 -14.16 28.55
C ASN A 236 -20.32 -13.84 27.04
N LEU A 237 -21.21 -14.50 26.29
CA LEU A 237 -21.40 -14.31 24.85
C LEU A 237 -22.60 -13.40 24.50
N GLY A 238 -23.25 -12.80 25.49
CA GLY A 238 -24.43 -11.97 25.31
C GLY A 238 -25.40 -12.04 26.50
N PRO A 239 -26.45 -11.21 26.48
CA PRO A 239 -27.59 -11.33 27.40
C PRO A 239 -28.42 -12.58 27.09
N TRP A 240 -29.41 -12.89 27.94
CA TRP A 240 -30.38 -13.96 27.68
C TRP A 240 -31.16 -13.72 26.37
N ASN A 241 -31.78 -12.55 26.26
CA ASN A 241 -32.50 -12.14 25.05
C ASN A 241 -31.76 -10.97 24.37
N PRO A 242 -31.56 -11.01 23.04
CA PRO A 242 -31.96 -12.05 22.10
C PRO A 242 -31.12 -13.34 22.23
N SER A 243 -31.78 -14.50 22.08
CA SER A 243 -31.20 -15.84 22.24
C SER A 243 -30.26 -16.26 21.08
N ARG A 244 -29.30 -15.40 20.77
CA ARG A 244 -28.28 -15.62 19.74
C ARG A 244 -27.00 -14.85 20.07
N VAL A 245 -25.86 -15.38 19.66
CA VAL A 245 -24.59 -14.66 19.77
C VAL A 245 -24.54 -13.58 18.70
N ARG A 246 -24.39 -12.31 19.11
CA ARG A 246 -24.21 -11.21 18.16
C ARG A 246 -22.80 -11.25 17.57
N SER A 247 -22.67 -10.95 16.29
CA SER A 247 -21.37 -10.84 15.58
C SER A 247 -20.43 -9.80 16.20
N THR A 248 -20.97 -8.83 16.93
CA THR A 248 -20.23 -7.77 17.63
C THR A 248 -19.50 -8.24 18.88
N VAL A 249 -19.75 -9.47 19.35
CA VAL A 249 -19.10 -10.03 20.54
C VAL A 249 -17.67 -10.48 20.16
N PRO A 250 -16.64 -10.05 20.91
CA PRO A 250 -15.25 -10.34 20.57
C PRO A 250 -14.93 -11.82 20.78
N GLN A 251 -14.80 -12.56 19.68
CA GLN A 251 -14.47 -13.99 19.67
C GLN A 251 -13.09 -14.25 19.03
N GLN A 252 -12.58 -15.47 19.20
CA GLN A 252 -11.35 -15.91 18.55
C GLN A 252 -11.49 -15.92 17.01
N GLY A 253 -10.35 -16.02 16.32
CA GLY A 253 -10.33 -16.24 14.87
C GLY A 253 -9.07 -15.67 14.23
N GLN A 254 -9.05 -15.64 12.90
CA GLN A 254 -7.95 -15.08 12.12
C GLN A 254 -7.60 -13.65 12.59
N THR A 255 -6.31 -13.40 12.74
CA THR A 255 -5.74 -12.09 13.07
C THR A 255 -4.50 -11.83 12.24
N GLY A 256 -4.39 -10.64 11.67
CA GLY A 256 -3.34 -10.35 10.69
C GLY A 256 -3.64 -11.02 9.35
N TYR A 257 -2.81 -10.77 8.35
CA TYR A 257 -3.09 -11.14 6.97
C TYR A 257 -4.40 -10.51 6.48
N HIS A 258 -4.59 -9.25 6.83
CA HIS A 258 -5.70 -8.41 6.35
C HIS A 258 -5.12 -7.25 5.55
N GLN A 259 -5.77 -6.85 4.46
CA GLN A 259 -5.44 -5.61 3.76
C GLN A 259 -5.69 -4.40 4.67
N ARG A 260 -4.75 -3.45 4.69
CA ARG A 260 -4.89 -2.14 5.31
C ARG A 260 -4.34 -1.08 4.37
N THR A 261 -5.00 0.07 4.36
CA THR A 261 -4.51 1.30 3.76
C THR A 261 -4.24 2.26 4.89
N GLU A 262 -2.96 2.52 5.15
CA GLU A 262 -2.52 3.53 6.11
C GLU A 262 -2.35 4.85 5.36
N LEU A 263 -2.97 5.90 5.89
CA LEU A 263 -3.12 7.15 5.16
C LEU A 263 -2.07 8.18 5.58
N ASN A 264 -1.84 9.17 4.72
CA ASN A 264 -1.02 10.35 4.99
C ASN A 264 0.38 9.99 5.53
N LYS A 265 1.02 9.00 4.90
CA LYS A 265 2.43 8.69 5.14
C LYS A 265 3.27 9.69 4.39
N ARG A 266 4.21 10.32 5.07
CA ARG A 266 5.12 11.26 4.42
C ARG A 266 6.25 10.48 3.75
N LEU A 267 6.51 10.80 2.49
CA LEU A 267 7.72 10.39 1.79
C LEU A 267 8.87 11.26 2.29
N ILE A 268 9.88 10.65 2.88
CA ILE A 268 11.04 11.38 3.41
C ILE A 268 12.06 11.59 2.30
N ASP A 269 12.34 10.53 1.55
CA ASP A 269 13.36 10.55 0.51
C ASP A 269 13.02 9.50 -0.56
N ILE A 270 13.43 9.75 -1.79
CA ILE A 270 13.31 8.87 -2.95
C ILE A 270 14.65 8.96 -3.67
N ASN A 271 15.40 7.85 -3.68
CA ASN A 271 16.75 7.84 -4.22
C ASN A 271 17.11 6.42 -4.72
N ASP A 272 18.33 6.26 -5.23
CA ASP A 272 18.87 5.00 -5.73
C ASP A 272 20.26 4.78 -5.11
N GLY A 273 20.48 3.58 -4.56
CA GLY A 273 21.76 3.19 -3.97
C GLY A 273 21.60 2.29 -2.73
N ASP A 274 22.65 2.24 -1.93
CA ASP A 274 22.77 1.42 -0.72
C ASP A 274 22.77 2.23 0.59
N GLU A 275 22.61 3.55 0.52
CA GLU A 275 22.64 4.47 1.66
C GLU A 275 21.71 4.09 2.83
N PRO A 276 20.50 3.51 2.62
CA PRO A 276 19.63 3.15 3.73
C PRO A 276 19.94 1.77 4.32
N THR A 277 20.88 1.02 3.75
CA THR A 277 21.22 -0.33 4.18
C THR A 277 22.01 -0.31 5.49
N PRO A 278 21.54 -1.00 6.54
CA PRO A 278 22.28 -1.12 7.79
C PRO A 278 23.42 -2.14 7.66
N ASP A 279 24.44 -1.98 8.50
CA ASP A 279 25.57 -2.90 8.61
C ASP A 279 25.07 -4.34 8.83
N GLY A 280 25.54 -5.27 8.00
CA GLY A 280 25.11 -6.67 8.02
C GLY A 280 23.74 -6.95 7.39
N GLY A 281 23.14 -5.95 6.74
CA GLY A 281 21.87 -6.05 6.01
C GLY A 281 20.63 -6.05 6.90
N PHE A 282 19.46 -5.85 6.27
CA PHE A 282 18.18 -5.91 6.96
C PHE A 282 17.87 -7.36 7.40
N PRO A 283 17.55 -7.60 8.69
CA PRO A 283 17.27 -8.94 9.19
C PRO A 283 16.09 -9.62 8.49
N ASN A 284 16.33 -10.82 7.96
CA ASN A 284 15.37 -11.60 7.15
C ASN A 284 14.97 -10.95 5.82
N TYR A 285 15.80 -10.05 5.30
CA TYR A 285 15.59 -9.40 4.02
C TYR A 285 16.87 -9.45 3.17
N GLY A 286 17.94 -8.77 3.60
CA GLY A 286 19.17 -8.60 2.85
C GLY A 286 19.61 -7.14 2.75
N GLU A 287 20.50 -6.86 1.81
CA GLU A 287 20.96 -5.51 1.49
C GLU A 287 20.02 -4.88 0.46
N VAL A 288 19.84 -3.57 0.55
CA VAL A 288 19.20 -2.75 -0.48
C VAL A 288 20.32 -2.10 -1.28
N ASP A 289 20.30 -2.29 -2.60
CA ASP A 289 21.23 -1.69 -3.55
C ASP A 289 20.44 -1.45 -4.84
N GLY A 290 19.88 -0.25 -4.98
CA GLY A 290 18.98 0.11 -6.07
C GLY A 290 17.92 1.16 -5.66
N PRO A 291 16.91 1.40 -6.51
CA PRO A 291 15.86 2.36 -6.23
C PRO A 291 15.10 2.07 -4.94
N TYR A 292 15.06 3.04 -4.02
CA TYR A 292 14.39 2.93 -2.74
C TYR A 292 13.60 4.19 -2.37
N THR A 293 12.69 4.02 -1.44
CA THR A 293 11.91 5.10 -0.84
C THR A 293 11.92 5.00 0.69
N LEU A 294 12.14 6.13 1.35
CA LEU A 294 12.03 6.26 2.80
C LEU A 294 10.65 6.75 3.20
N VAL A 295 9.87 5.89 3.85
CA VAL A 295 8.51 6.21 4.31
C VAL A 295 8.52 6.54 5.79
N LYS A 296 7.98 7.70 6.18
CA LYS A 296 7.88 8.11 7.59
C LYS A 296 7.08 7.10 8.43
N GLY A 297 7.69 6.64 9.50
CA GLY A 297 7.10 5.74 10.48
C GLY A 297 7.02 4.30 9.96
N SER A 298 5.90 3.64 10.23
CA SER A 298 5.69 2.23 9.90
C SER A 298 4.87 2.02 8.62
N VAL A 299 5.14 0.92 7.92
CA VAL A 299 4.35 0.43 6.78
C VAL A 299 3.70 -0.94 7.08
N PRO A 300 2.45 -1.19 6.66
CA PRO A 300 1.75 -2.45 6.92
C PRO A 300 2.36 -3.64 6.16
N GLY A 301 2.74 -4.68 6.88
CA GLY A 301 3.25 -5.93 6.29
C GLY A 301 4.59 -6.37 6.90
N PRO A 302 4.98 -7.64 6.71
CA PRO A 302 6.35 -8.08 6.85
C PRO A 302 7.27 -7.53 5.78
N GLU A 303 8.55 -7.72 6.07
CA GLU A 303 9.66 -7.67 5.15
C GLU A 303 9.33 -8.52 3.91
N GLN A 304 9.85 -8.16 2.74
CA GLN A 304 9.61 -8.78 1.41
C GLN A 304 8.18 -8.62 0.86
N ARG A 305 7.26 -7.99 1.61
CA ARG A 305 5.88 -7.83 1.15
C ARG A 305 5.75 -6.69 0.16
N LEU A 306 4.97 -6.93 -0.89
CA LEU A 306 4.48 -5.87 -1.76
C LEU A 306 3.64 -4.87 -0.96
N VAL A 307 4.00 -3.61 -1.06
CA VAL A 307 3.21 -2.47 -0.63
C VAL A 307 2.91 -1.57 -1.81
N ARG A 308 1.71 -0.99 -1.81
CA ARG A 308 1.28 -0.06 -2.85
C ARG A 308 1.19 1.34 -2.30
N PHE A 309 1.51 2.29 -3.15
CA PHE A 309 1.47 3.71 -2.90
C PHE A 309 0.40 4.33 -3.80
N ARG A 310 -0.25 5.38 -3.31
CA ARG A 310 -1.07 6.30 -4.11
C ARG A 310 -0.95 7.69 -3.49
N PRO A 311 -1.10 8.78 -4.25
CA PRO A 311 -1.22 10.10 -3.65
C PRO A 311 -2.28 10.12 -2.54
N ALA A 312 -2.02 10.84 -1.45
CA ALA A 312 -2.95 10.86 -0.32
C ALA A 312 -4.32 11.40 -0.77
N VAL A 313 -5.38 10.62 -0.56
CA VAL A 313 -6.74 11.03 -0.97
C VAL A 313 -7.39 12.05 -0.02
N ARG A 314 -6.76 12.28 1.14
CA ARG A 314 -7.24 13.20 2.18
C ARG A 314 -6.09 13.73 3.06
N PRO A 315 -5.13 14.47 2.47
CA PRO A 315 -4.04 15.07 3.22
C PRO A 315 -4.58 16.06 4.25
N ASN A 316 -4.01 16.06 5.45
CA ASN A 316 -4.39 17.02 6.51
C ASN A 316 -3.47 18.25 6.55
N GLU A 317 -2.30 18.14 5.93
CA GLU A 317 -1.26 19.16 5.89
C GLU A 317 -0.83 19.31 4.43
N SER A 318 -0.45 20.53 4.04
CA SER A 318 0.16 20.77 2.73
C SER A 318 1.51 20.06 2.63
N PRO A 319 1.88 19.55 1.45
CA PRO A 319 3.19 18.94 1.23
C PRO A 319 4.28 19.99 1.45
N ARG A 320 5.39 19.53 2.05
CA ARG A 320 6.61 20.30 2.23
C ARG A 320 7.68 19.50 1.54
N LEU A 321 8.08 19.97 0.36
CA LEU A 321 8.87 19.20 -0.58
C LEU A 321 10.32 19.10 -0.10
N ASP A 322 10.96 17.98 -0.45
CA ASP A 322 12.39 17.74 -0.32
C ASP A 322 12.93 18.06 1.09
N PRO A 323 12.44 17.36 2.14
CA PRO A 323 12.89 17.60 3.51
C PRO A 323 14.38 17.31 3.64
N GLU A 324 15.12 18.18 4.33
CA GLU A 324 16.57 18.03 4.47
C GLU A 324 16.94 16.84 5.37
N VAL A 325 17.55 15.82 4.78
CA VAL A 325 18.10 14.65 5.48
C VAL A 325 19.56 14.90 5.87
N ARG A 326 19.83 15.03 7.17
CA ARG A 326 21.18 15.26 7.71
C ARG A 326 21.96 13.97 7.93
N TYR A 327 21.25 12.90 8.28
CA TYR A 327 21.87 11.62 8.62
C TYR A 327 20.88 10.48 8.38
N VAL A 328 21.38 9.37 7.83
CA VAL A 328 20.68 8.10 7.75
C VAL A 328 21.46 7.08 8.57
N SER A 329 20.79 6.43 9.52
CA SER A 329 21.46 5.43 10.35
C SER A 329 21.70 4.14 9.59
N THR A 330 22.96 3.80 9.39
CA THR A 330 23.41 2.51 8.86
C THR A 330 23.86 1.55 9.96
N ALA A 331 23.66 1.88 11.24
CA ALA A 331 24.04 0.97 12.32
C ALA A 331 23.33 -0.40 12.20
N SER A 332 24.05 -1.48 12.52
CA SER A 332 23.51 -2.84 12.50
C SER A 332 22.19 -2.94 13.27
N ASN A 333 21.19 -3.52 12.61
CA ASN A 333 19.90 -3.84 13.22
C ASN A 333 19.98 -5.07 14.14
N GLN A 334 21.12 -5.75 14.17
CA GLN A 334 21.47 -6.82 15.11
C GLN A 334 22.38 -6.20 16.17
N GLY A 335 21.90 -6.19 17.42
CA GLY A 335 22.47 -5.38 18.51
C GLY A 335 23.86 -5.75 18.99
#